data_AF-A0A7W6GG98-F1
#
_entry.id   AF-A0A7W6GG98-F1
#
_cell.length_a   1.000
_cell.length_b   1.000
_cell.length_c   1.000
_cell.angle_alpha   90.00
_cell.angle_beta   90.00
_cell.angle_gamma   90.00
#
_symmetry.space_group_name_H-M   'P 1'
#
loop_
_entity.id
_entity.type
_entity.pdbx_description
1 polymer ?
#
loop_
_entity_poly.entity_id
_entity_poly.type
_entity_poly.pdbx_seq_one_letter_code
_entity_poly.pdbx_strand_id
1 'polypeptide(L)'
;MKALALAFSAAILSAGFAAAPAAAGVYIEYDGPRYHHRPPVYYARPARVYYAPRPARRVCRVTYVREWGRFGPHSRRIETCRERW
;
A
#
# COMPACT_ATOMS: atom_id res chain seq x y z
N MET A 1 92.75 -33.15 -1.46
CA MET A 1 92.66 -34.43 -0.72
C MET A 1 91.43 -35.18 -1.23
N LYS A 2 91.60 -36.45 -1.63
CA LYS A 2 90.64 -37.58 -1.68
C LYS A 2 89.20 -37.27 -2.15
N ALA A 3 88.84 -37.49 -3.42
CA ALA A 3 88.53 -38.78 -4.06
C ALA A 3 87.37 -39.57 -3.41
N LEU A 4 86.39 -39.90 -4.26
CA LEU A 4 85.53 -41.09 -4.27
C LEU A 4 84.40 -41.20 -3.23
N ALA A 5 83.16 -41.29 -3.74
CA ALA A 5 82.27 -42.46 -3.57
C ALA A 5 80.97 -42.17 -4.34
N LEU A 6 80.81 -42.75 -5.53
CA LEU A 6 80.21 -44.06 -5.78
C LEU A 6 78.69 -43.97 -6.01
N ALA A 7 78.36 -44.39 -7.21
CA ALA A 7 77.04 -44.60 -7.76
C ALA A 7 76.12 -45.43 -6.85
N PHE A 8 74.85 -45.04 -6.81
CA PHE A 8 73.75 -45.94 -6.50
C PHE A 8 72.75 -45.90 -7.66
N SER A 9 72.98 -46.79 -8.61
CA SER A 9 72.04 -47.12 -9.69
C SER A 9 71.03 -48.16 -9.18
N ALA A 10 69.76 -47.78 -9.15
CA ALA A 10 68.59 -48.69 -9.19
C ALA A 10 67.43 -47.87 -9.77
N ALA A 11 67.13 -47.91 -11.07
CA ALA A 11 66.36 -48.97 -11.74
C ALA A 11 65.09 -49.38 -10.97
N ILE A 12 63.96 -48.76 -11.32
CA ILE A 12 62.58 -49.33 -11.45
C ILE A 12 61.80 -48.23 -12.23
N LEU A 13 61.70 -48.31 -13.56
CA LEU A 13 60.61 -48.94 -14.33
C LEU A 13 59.21 -48.38 -14.07
N SER A 14 58.52 -48.17 -15.20
CA SER A 14 57.07 -48.18 -15.43
C SER A 14 56.23 -46.94 -15.12
N ALA A 15 55.88 -46.27 -16.23
CA ALA A 15 54.51 -46.14 -16.74
C ALA A 15 53.44 -45.49 -15.85
N GLY A 16 52.89 -44.38 -16.33
CA GLY A 16 51.64 -43.86 -15.77
C GLY A 16 51.24 -42.53 -16.36
N PHE A 17 50.63 -42.57 -17.54
CA PHE A 17 49.64 -41.63 -18.07
C PHE A 17 49.87 -40.12 -17.92
N ALA A 18 49.96 -39.49 -19.09
CA ALA A 18 49.62 -38.09 -19.29
C ALA A 18 48.25 -37.78 -18.67
N ALA A 19 48.24 -37.14 -17.51
CA ALA A 19 47.05 -36.49 -16.97
C ALA A 19 47.02 -35.08 -17.56
N ALA A 20 46.38 -34.94 -18.72
CA ALA A 20 45.90 -33.64 -19.17
C ALA A 20 44.92 -33.12 -18.11
N PRO A 21 45.18 -31.99 -17.42
CA PRO A 21 44.11 -31.35 -16.68
C PRO A 21 43.07 -30.91 -17.69
N ALA A 22 41.90 -31.50 -17.54
CA ALA A 22 40.69 -31.32 -18.32
C ALA A 22 40.47 -29.85 -18.68
N ALA A 23 39.96 -29.63 -19.89
CA ALA A 23 39.36 -28.39 -20.33
C ALA A 23 38.56 -27.79 -19.16
N ALA A 24 39.00 -26.63 -18.69
CA ALA A 24 38.27 -25.84 -17.72
C ALA A 24 36.94 -25.46 -18.35
N GLY A 25 35.91 -26.27 -18.06
CA GLY A 25 34.54 -25.97 -18.43
C GLY A 25 34.15 -24.66 -17.77
N VAL A 26 34.03 -23.60 -18.56
CA VAL A 26 33.38 -22.38 -18.11
C VAL A 26 31.90 -22.71 -18.05
N TYR A 27 31.40 -23.02 -16.84
CA TYR A 27 29.98 -23.13 -16.61
C TYR A 27 29.39 -21.71 -16.62
N ILE A 28 28.67 -21.37 -17.70
CA ILE A 28 27.83 -20.18 -17.73
C ILE A 28 26.53 -20.58 -17.04
N GLU A 29 26.35 -20.10 -15.81
CA GLU A 29 25.11 -20.27 -15.06
C GLU A 29 24.02 -19.42 -15.74
N TYR A 30 23.05 -20.07 -16.38
CA TYR A 30 21.95 -19.38 -17.04
C TYR A 30 20.92 -18.96 -16.00
N ASP A 31 21.02 -17.71 -15.51
CA ASP A 31 19.99 -17.11 -14.66
C ASP A 31 18.78 -16.79 -15.54
N GLY A 32 17.85 -17.73 -15.62
CA GLY A 32 16.63 -17.62 -16.41
C GLY A 32 15.76 -16.41 -15.99
N PRO A 33 14.78 -16.01 -16.81
CA PRO A 33 13.95 -14.85 -16.50
C PRO A 33 13.19 -15.06 -15.19
N ARG A 34 13.51 -14.25 -14.17
CA ARG A 34 12.77 -14.22 -12.91
C ARG A 34 11.40 -13.60 -13.16
N TYR A 35 10.38 -14.45 -13.23
CA TYR A 35 8.99 -14.01 -13.29
C TYR A 35 8.61 -13.34 -11.97
N HIS A 36 8.65 -12.00 -11.94
CA HIS A 36 8.09 -11.24 -10.83
C HIS A 36 6.56 -11.32 -10.90
N HIS A 37 5.95 -12.13 -10.03
CA HIS A 37 4.50 -12.09 -9.83
C HIS A 37 4.13 -10.71 -9.27
N ARG A 38 3.47 -9.87 -10.09
CA ARG A 38 2.97 -8.58 -9.63
C ARG A 38 1.84 -8.83 -8.62
N PRO A 39 1.89 -8.24 -7.41
CA PRO A 39 0.84 -8.43 -6.43
C PRO A 39 -0.49 -7.88 -6.97
N PRO A 40 -1.63 -8.51 -6.60
CA PRO A 40 -2.94 -8.03 -7.02
C PRO A 40 -3.21 -6.63 -6.48
N VAL A 41 -3.72 -5.76 -7.34
CA VAL A 41 -4.15 -4.41 -6.96
C VAL A 41 -5.62 -4.48 -6.53
N TYR A 42 -5.88 -4.24 -5.25
CA TYR A 42 -7.24 -4.15 -4.73
C TYR A 42 -7.75 -2.72 -4.86
N TYR A 43 -8.83 -2.53 -5.60
CA TYR A 43 -9.52 -1.24 -5.68
C TYR A 43 -10.50 -1.11 -4.52
N ALA A 44 -10.36 -0.04 -3.72
CA ALA A 44 -11.34 0.28 -2.69
C ALA A 44 -12.65 0.73 -3.37
N ARG A 45 -13.77 0.11 -2.99
CA ARG A 45 -15.09 0.49 -3.50
C ARG A 45 -15.48 1.85 -2.90
N PRO A 46 -15.97 2.82 -3.69
CA PRO A 46 -16.40 4.10 -3.14
C PRO A 46 -17.59 3.87 -2.19
N ALA A 47 -17.47 4.39 -0.97
CA ALA A 47 -18.55 4.36 0.01
C ALA A 47 -19.72 5.21 -0.51
N ARG A 48 -20.93 4.63 -0.54
CA ARG A 48 -22.15 5.37 -0.86
C ARG A 48 -22.48 6.26 0.33
N VAL A 49 -22.36 7.57 0.18
CA VAL A 49 -22.84 8.53 1.18
C VAL A 49 -24.34 8.74 0.94
N TYR A 50 -25.16 8.26 1.87
CA TYR A 50 -26.59 8.55 1.86
C TYR A 50 -26.81 9.93 2.46
N TYR A 51 -27.42 10.84 1.72
CA TYR A 51 -27.88 12.13 2.26
C TYR A 51 -29.12 11.88 3.12
N ALA A 52 -29.04 12.19 4.41
CA ALA A 52 -30.23 12.22 5.26
C ALA A 52 -31.12 13.41 4.87
N PRO A 53 -32.46 13.25 4.86
CA PRO A 53 -33.37 14.38 4.68
C PRO A 53 -33.16 15.40 5.79
N ARG A 54 -33.07 16.69 5.44
CA ARG A 54 -32.96 17.76 6.43
C ARG A 54 -34.27 17.83 7.23
N PRO A 55 -34.23 17.98 8.56
CA PRO A 55 -35.45 18.12 9.35
C PRO A 55 -36.16 19.42 8.98
N ALA A 56 -37.48 19.36 8.81
CA ALA A 56 -38.32 20.54 8.61
C ALA A 56 -38.17 21.46 9.83
N ARG A 57 -37.92 22.75 9.58
CA ARG A 57 -37.78 23.76 10.64
C ARG A 57 -39.06 24.58 10.75
N ARG A 58 -39.64 24.66 11.95
CA ARG A 58 -40.77 25.57 12.24
C ARG A 58 -40.23 26.95 12.55
N VAL A 59 -40.65 27.95 11.77
CA VAL A 59 -40.27 29.37 11.97
C VAL A 59 -41.52 30.15 12.35
N CYS A 60 -41.51 30.76 13.54
CA CYS A 60 -42.61 31.59 14.03
C CYS A 60 -42.22 33.07 14.01
N ARG A 61 -43.12 33.91 13.52
CA ARG A 61 -43.03 35.37 13.58
C ARG A 61 -44.04 35.86 14.60
N VAL A 62 -43.55 36.63 15.58
CA VAL A 62 -44.39 37.28 16.58
C VAL A 62 -44.60 38.73 16.15
N THR A 63 -45.85 39.17 16.15
CA THR A 63 -46.25 40.55 15.88
C THR A 63 -47.10 41.03 17.05
N TYR A 64 -46.90 42.29 17.46
CA TYR A 64 -47.75 42.93 18.47
C TYR A 64 -48.59 43.98 17.76
N VAL A 65 -49.91 43.87 17.87
CA VAL A 65 -50.87 44.83 17.32
C VAL A 65 -51.46 45.63 18.47
N ARG A 66 -51.47 46.95 18.34
CA ARG A 66 -52.11 47.85 19.31
C ARG A 66 -53.54 48.09 18.86
N GLU A 67 -54.50 47.64 19.66
CA GLU A 67 -55.93 47.75 19.38
C GLU A 67 -56.60 48.62 20.45
N TRP A 68 -57.65 49.35 20.07
CA TRP A 68 -58.45 50.13 21.01
C TRP A 68 -59.64 49.30 21.48
N GLY A 69 -59.65 48.97 22.77
CA GLY A 69 -60.75 48.28 23.42
C GLY A 69 -61.66 49.22 24.20
N ARG A 70 -62.70 48.67 24.80
CA ARG A 70 -63.68 49.41 25.63
C ARG A 70 -63.04 50.21 26.78
N PHE A 71 -61.90 49.75 27.28
CA PHE A 71 -61.19 50.35 28.42
C PHE A 71 -59.88 51.05 28.04
N GLY A 72 -59.65 51.30 26.74
CA GLY A 72 -58.43 51.96 26.24
C GLY A 72 -57.56 51.07 25.35
N PRO A 73 -56.31 51.48 25.07
CA PRO A 73 -55.42 50.75 24.18
C PRO A 73 -54.88 49.50 24.86
N HIS A 74 -54.91 48.37 24.16
CA HIS A 74 -54.29 47.12 24.59
C HIS A 74 -53.47 46.51 23.47
N SER A 75 -52.48 45.71 23.85
CA SER A 75 -51.56 45.06 22.91
C SER A 75 -51.94 43.59 22.76
N ARG A 76 -52.21 43.17 21.53
CA ARG A 76 -52.48 41.77 21.18
C ARG A 76 -51.23 41.15 20.57
N ARG A 77 -50.77 40.02 21.13
CA ARG A 77 -49.71 39.20 20.55
C ARG A 77 -50.31 38.27 19.50
N ILE A 78 -49.77 38.32 18.28
CA ILE A 78 -50.14 37.45 17.16
C ILE A 78 -48.91 36.64 16.79
N GLU A 79 -49.04 35.32 16.78
CA GLU A 79 -47.96 34.41 16.42
C GLU A 79 -48.33 33.65 15.15
N THR A 80 -47.54 33.86 14.09
CA THR A 80 -47.71 33.19 12.80
C THR A 80 -46.54 32.23 12.59
N CYS A 81 -46.80 30.93 12.58
CA CYS A 81 -45.80 29.89 12.35
C CYS A 81 -45.92 29.30 10.96
N ARG A 82 -44.79 29.00 10.32
CA ARG A 82 -44.71 28.26 9.07
C ARG A 82 -43.65 27.17 9.14
N GLU A 83 -43.91 26.06 8.47
CA GLU A 83 -42.91 25.03 8.23
C GLU A 83 -42.03 25.44 7.05
N ARG A 84 -40.71 25.33 7.20
CA ARG A 84 -39.72 25.58 6.17
C ARG A 84 -39.04 24.26 5.82
N TRP A 85 -39.13 23.90 4.55
CA TRP A 85 -38.50 22.74 3.91
C TRP A 85 -37.14 23.14 3.33
#